data_AF-A0A956Y064-F1
#
_entry.id   AF-A0A956Y064-F1
#
_cell.length_a   1.000
_cell.length_b   1.000
_cell.length_c   1.000
_cell.angle_alpha   90.00
_cell.angle_beta   90.00
_cell.angle_gamma   90.00
#
_symmetry.space_group_name_H-M   'P 1'
#
loop_
_entity.id
_entity.type
_entity.pdbx_description
1 polymer ?
#
loop_
_entity_poly.entity_id
_entity_poly.type
_entity_poly.pdbx_seq_one_letter_code
_entity_poly.pdbx_strand_id
1 'polypeptide(L)'
;MVKLDWEIESDRVAEHEHQEDEKERKSRGRKPLRLLLVILIFLGLITAAVFLVQQRLRQISEWEQELLSQTTEAEVAALRFGDRQAYMALQRSASDEWLASQSALFDTYQSKKVSSDIQLTGRVIDVAIDGSRGRVQVEEIEQGTPYINTWFYWYYEEEKDEEGRTLVTSGWYHVPPDYTFWGDLATIQRDPFVVRYHELDEPFARQLADKLSQWTQFACDIIACGDLPLVTVDVTPNNLPSMRWTTGNAWQLVVPSPYIHRARHDQPFDQTLQIEAATLLAERLVEHVVPQPAEYPHDAFYIRSAVVSWLVGQFVQVNTNTHLVQSIADNYGTQAVGRLLTELPANANMDALAGILGVNDLAAANIDWRDLLSWRLITEDELISHGDEANWAALNDFTDPDVMARSYERYNANLPPQNYMVTELQPQTSETGAPEVLAIVYVGEDNVFQEQRILFRLVNNIWLRAS
;
A
#
# COMPACT_ATOMS: atom_id res chain seq x y z
N MET A 1 -38.95 61.63 14.72
CA MET A 1 -39.39 62.95 15.21
C MET A 1 -39.54 62.88 16.72
N VAL A 2 -38.44 63.13 17.45
CA VAL A 2 -38.41 63.77 18.76
C VAL A 2 -37.09 64.54 18.74
N LYS A 3 -37.19 65.86 18.62
CA LYS A 3 -36.08 66.81 18.68
C LYS A 3 -35.80 67.10 20.14
N LEU A 4 -34.54 66.99 20.55
CA LEU A 4 -34.05 67.59 21.78
C LEU A 4 -32.99 68.61 21.37
N ASP A 5 -33.45 69.87 21.31
CA ASP A 5 -32.63 71.06 21.25
C ASP A 5 -31.83 71.15 22.55
N TRP A 6 -30.51 71.21 22.44
CA TRP A 6 -29.68 71.75 23.49
C TRP A 6 -29.05 73.02 22.94
N GLU A 7 -29.59 74.16 23.35
CA GLU A 7 -28.97 75.46 23.16
C GLU A 7 -27.77 75.54 24.10
N ILE A 8 -26.60 75.66 23.49
CA ILE A 8 -25.34 75.97 24.16
C ILE A 8 -25.34 77.49 24.39
N GLU A 9 -25.69 77.92 25.60
CA GLU A 9 -25.37 79.26 26.06
C GLU A 9 -23.85 79.38 26.24
N SER A 10 -23.28 80.15 25.32
CA SER A 10 -21.89 80.58 25.29
C SER A 10 -21.61 81.55 26.44
N ASP A 11 -21.10 81.03 27.55
CA ASP A 11 -20.55 81.89 28.61
C ASP A 11 -19.03 82.10 28.41
N ARG A 12 -18.76 83.28 27.84
CA ARG A 12 -17.56 84.12 27.96
C ARG A 12 -16.25 83.44 28.37
N VAL A 13 -15.43 83.25 27.34
CA VAL A 13 -13.96 83.16 27.44
C VAL A 13 -13.44 84.42 28.12
N ALA A 14 -13.12 84.31 29.41
CA ALA A 14 -12.14 85.17 30.05
C ALA A 14 -10.78 84.50 29.88
N GLU A 15 -10.00 84.96 28.90
CA GLU A 15 -8.56 84.71 28.85
C GLU A 15 -7.95 85.25 30.15
N HIS A 16 -7.66 84.35 31.09
CA HIS A 16 -6.61 84.56 32.07
C HIS A 16 -5.39 83.84 31.54
N GLU A 17 -4.46 84.63 31.01
CA GLU A 17 -3.10 84.26 30.71
C GLU A 17 -2.40 83.90 32.03
N HIS A 18 -2.69 82.70 32.55
CA HIS A 18 -1.91 82.11 33.62
C HIS A 18 -0.59 81.68 33.01
N GLN A 19 0.47 82.42 33.32
CA GLN A 19 1.84 81.93 33.25
C GLN A 19 1.90 80.60 34.03
N GLU A 20 1.81 79.50 33.29
CA GLU A 20 1.96 78.15 33.80
C GLU A 20 3.37 78.04 34.38
N ASP A 21 3.45 77.77 35.69
CA ASP A 21 4.70 77.62 36.42
C ASP A 21 5.61 76.60 35.69
N GLU A 22 6.83 77.00 35.35
CA GLU A 22 7.77 76.20 34.53
C GLU A 22 8.07 74.83 35.16
N LYS A 23 7.87 74.72 36.49
CA LYS A 23 7.99 73.47 37.26
C LYS A 23 6.78 72.54 37.10
N GLU A 24 5.57 73.05 36.87
CA GLU A 24 4.37 72.21 36.68
C GLU A 24 4.31 71.61 35.27
N ARG A 25 4.76 72.35 34.25
CA ARG A 25 4.81 71.89 32.85
C ARG A 25 5.80 70.73 32.64
N LYS A 26 6.92 70.71 33.36
CA LYS A 26 7.87 69.57 33.39
C LYS A 26 7.33 68.34 34.13
N SER A 27 6.32 68.48 34.99
CA SER A 27 5.74 67.36 35.75
C SER A 27 4.63 66.64 35.00
N ARG A 28 3.91 67.32 34.08
CA ARG A 28 2.83 66.74 33.26
C ARG A 28 3.32 65.71 32.24
N GLY A 29 4.51 65.87 31.66
CA GLY A 29 5.10 64.89 30.73
C GLY A 29 5.63 63.61 31.38
N ARG A 30 5.89 63.61 32.71
CA ARG A 30 6.49 62.46 33.41
C ARG A 30 5.47 61.47 33.98
N LYS A 31 4.22 61.88 34.21
CA LYS A 31 3.15 61.01 34.71
C LYS A 31 2.67 59.96 33.69
N PRO A 32 2.39 60.29 32.41
CA PRO A 32 2.02 59.27 31.42
C PRO A 32 3.21 58.35 31.10
N LEU A 33 4.45 58.88 31.10
CA LEU A 33 5.66 58.07 30.92
C LEU A 33 5.87 57.06 32.05
N ARG A 34 5.60 57.43 33.30
CA ARG A 34 5.66 56.51 34.46
C ARG A 34 4.59 55.42 34.37
N LEU A 35 3.37 55.76 33.96
CA LEU A 35 2.30 54.78 33.78
C LEU A 35 2.60 53.81 32.63
N LEU A 36 3.11 54.33 31.50
CA LEU A 36 3.57 53.51 30.37
C LEU A 36 4.72 52.59 30.78
N LEU A 37 5.68 53.09 31.57
CA LEU A 37 6.79 52.30 32.09
C LEU A 37 6.33 51.20 33.05
N VAL A 38 5.34 51.46 33.91
CA VAL A 38 4.73 50.42 34.77
C VAL A 38 4.00 49.37 33.93
N ILE A 39 3.25 49.79 32.91
CA ILE A 39 2.58 48.85 31.98
C ILE A 39 3.62 48.00 31.24
N LEU A 40 4.71 48.60 30.73
CA LEU A 40 5.77 47.86 30.06
C LEU A 40 6.49 46.88 31.00
N ILE A 41 6.76 47.27 32.24
CA ILE A 41 7.32 46.34 33.24
C ILE A 41 6.36 45.19 33.49
N PHE A 42 5.07 45.47 33.67
CA PHE A 42 4.06 44.44 33.92
C PHE A 42 3.92 43.50 32.71
N LEU A 43 3.88 44.03 31.50
CA LEU A 43 3.85 43.24 30.27
C LEU A 43 5.14 42.40 30.13
N GLY A 44 6.30 42.99 30.44
CA GLY A 44 7.58 42.29 30.47
C GLY A 44 7.61 41.12 31.47
N LEU A 45 7.01 41.30 32.66
CA LEU A 45 6.87 40.22 33.65
C LEU A 45 5.94 39.10 33.17
N ILE A 46 4.82 39.43 32.51
CA ILE A 46 3.92 38.43 31.92
C ILE A 46 4.65 37.65 30.82
N THR A 47 5.32 38.34 29.90
CA THR A 47 6.08 37.68 28.82
C THR A 47 7.19 36.79 29.38
N ALA A 48 7.90 37.24 30.41
CA ALA A 48 8.93 36.44 31.08
C ALA A 48 8.34 35.21 31.77
N ALA A 49 7.18 35.34 32.43
CA ALA A 49 6.49 34.21 33.06
C ALA A 49 6.03 33.17 32.03
N VAL A 50 5.41 33.60 30.93
CA VAL A 50 5.01 32.72 29.83
C VAL A 50 6.22 32.01 29.22
N PHE A 51 7.33 32.74 29.00
CA PHE A 51 8.57 32.18 28.50
C PHE A 51 9.16 31.11 29.43
N LEU A 52 9.20 31.37 30.75
CA LEU A 52 9.69 30.40 31.74
C LEU A 52 8.82 29.14 31.81
N VAL A 53 7.49 29.29 31.71
CA VAL A 53 6.57 28.14 31.66
C VAL A 53 6.81 27.31 30.39
N GLN A 54 6.92 27.96 29.22
CA GLN A 54 7.22 27.25 27.97
C GLN A 54 8.58 26.54 28.02
N GLN A 55 9.61 27.19 28.59
CA GLN A 55 10.92 26.58 28.76
C GLN A 55 10.86 25.36 29.68
N ARG A 56 10.12 25.46 30.79
CA ARG A 56 9.93 24.33 31.71
C ARG A 56 9.19 23.17 31.06
N LEU A 57 8.15 23.44 30.28
CA LEU A 57 7.40 22.41 29.55
C LEU A 57 8.28 21.69 28.51
N ARG A 58 9.14 22.42 27.78
CA ARG A 58 10.11 21.81 26.87
C ARG A 58 11.10 20.91 27.60
N GLN A 59 11.64 21.38 28.72
CA GLN A 59 12.59 20.60 29.51
C GLN A 59 11.98 19.30 30.07
N ILE A 60 10.71 19.35 30.50
CA ILE A 60 9.99 18.16 30.95
C ILE A 60 9.78 17.19 29.79
N SER A 61 9.32 17.69 28.64
CA SER A 61 9.14 16.87 27.43
C SER A 61 10.43 16.21 26.96
N GLU A 62 11.55 16.94 26.96
CA GLU A 62 12.87 16.39 26.59
C GLU A 62 13.31 15.30 27.57
N TRP A 63 13.08 15.50 28.88
CA TRP A 63 13.43 14.51 29.90
C TRP A 63 12.56 13.25 29.82
N GLU A 64 11.25 13.40 29.57
CA GLU A 64 10.33 12.28 29.38
C GLU A 64 10.68 11.47 28.12
N GLN A 65 11.01 12.15 27.01
CA GLN A 65 11.49 11.53 25.78
C GLN A 65 12.80 10.77 25.99
N GLU A 66 13.74 11.35 26.73
CA GLU A 66 15.01 10.69 27.06
C GLU A 66 14.78 9.43 27.90
N LEU A 67 13.93 9.51 28.94
CA LEU A 67 13.62 8.36 29.79
C LEU A 67 12.95 7.22 29.00
N LEU A 68 12.01 7.57 28.12
CA LEU A 68 11.36 6.60 27.24
C LEU A 68 12.37 5.96 26.28
N SER A 69 13.22 6.78 25.64
CA SER A 69 14.27 6.30 24.73
C SER A 69 15.24 5.35 25.44
N GLN A 70 15.69 5.68 26.65
CA GLN A 70 16.55 4.82 27.47
C GLN A 70 15.88 3.50 27.86
N THR A 71 14.57 3.53 28.14
CA THR A 71 13.80 2.31 28.44
C THR A 71 13.73 1.40 27.21
N THR A 72 13.47 1.98 26.05
CA THR A 72 13.47 1.26 24.77
C THR A 72 14.85 0.70 24.44
N GLU A 73 15.92 1.47 24.63
CA GLU A 73 17.30 0.99 24.46
C GLU A 73 17.62 -0.17 25.38
N ALA A 74 17.17 -0.13 26.65
CA ALA A 74 17.34 -1.22 27.60
C ALA A 74 16.58 -2.49 27.17
N GLU A 75 15.37 -2.34 26.63
CA GLU A 75 14.58 -3.45 26.09
C GLU A 75 15.27 -4.11 24.89
N VAL A 76 15.73 -3.29 23.93
CA VAL A 76 16.47 -3.77 22.77
C VAL A 76 17.80 -4.42 23.19
N ALA A 77 18.47 -3.86 24.19
CA ALA A 77 19.69 -4.45 24.75
C ALA A 77 19.42 -5.83 25.38
N ALA A 78 18.29 -6.00 26.08
CA ALA A 78 17.89 -7.30 26.63
C ALA A 78 17.67 -8.35 25.52
N LEU A 79 17.00 -7.97 24.42
CA LEU A 79 16.88 -8.83 23.22
C LEU A 79 18.23 -9.15 22.59
N ARG A 80 19.13 -8.15 22.51
CA ARG A 80 20.48 -8.28 21.95
C ARG A 80 21.37 -9.19 22.78
N PHE A 81 21.29 -9.16 24.10
CA PHE A 81 22.07 -10.03 24.98
C PHE A 81 21.40 -11.38 25.28
N GLY A 82 20.12 -11.53 24.93
CA GLY A 82 19.37 -12.75 25.25
C GLY A 82 19.00 -12.84 26.74
N ASP A 83 18.84 -11.70 27.42
CA ASP A 83 18.37 -11.66 28.81
C ASP A 83 16.83 -11.63 28.84
N ARG A 84 16.24 -12.82 28.93
CA ARG A 84 14.78 -12.97 28.98
C ARG A 84 14.18 -12.30 30.21
N GLN A 85 14.85 -12.34 31.36
CA GLN A 85 14.30 -11.81 32.60
C GLN A 85 14.23 -10.28 32.52
N ALA A 86 15.30 -9.63 32.04
CA ALA A 86 15.31 -8.18 31.83
C ALA A 86 14.27 -7.75 30.78
N TYR A 87 14.16 -8.48 29.66
CA TYR A 87 13.17 -8.19 28.63
C TYR A 87 11.73 -8.28 29.15
N MET A 88 11.41 -9.37 29.84
CA MET A 88 10.06 -9.58 30.40
C MET A 88 9.73 -8.60 31.54
N ALA A 89 10.72 -8.09 32.26
CA ALA A 89 10.52 -7.09 33.32
C ALA A 89 10.07 -5.72 32.79
N LEU A 90 10.30 -5.44 31.50
CA LEU A 90 9.85 -4.21 30.83
C LEU A 90 8.46 -4.36 30.20
N GLN A 91 7.90 -5.57 30.16
CA GLN A 91 6.57 -5.84 29.60
C GLN A 91 5.49 -5.69 30.66
N ARG A 92 4.38 -5.05 30.32
CA ARG A 92 3.20 -5.00 31.19
C ARG A 92 1.90 -5.02 30.40
N SER A 93 0.95 -5.82 30.85
CA SER A 93 -0.43 -5.82 30.35
C SER A 93 -1.36 -6.38 31.41
N ALA A 94 -2.65 -6.08 31.29
CA ALA A 94 -3.69 -6.74 32.06
C ALA A 94 -3.97 -8.18 31.58
N SER A 95 -3.49 -8.56 30.39
CA SER A 95 -3.71 -9.88 29.79
C SER A 95 -2.46 -10.78 29.85
N ASP A 96 -2.63 -12.02 30.28
CA ASP A 96 -1.59 -13.05 30.23
C ASP A 96 -1.18 -13.38 28.79
N GLU A 97 -2.10 -13.21 27.83
CA GLU A 97 -1.86 -13.40 26.40
C GLU A 97 -0.74 -12.49 25.87
N TRP A 98 -0.67 -11.24 26.35
CA TRP A 98 0.41 -10.33 25.96
C TRP A 98 1.77 -10.81 26.47
N LEU A 99 1.85 -11.24 27.73
CA LEU A 99 3.11 -11.74 28.27
C LEU A 99 3.55 -13.03 27.56
N ALA A 100 2.60 -13.90 27.18
CA ALA A 100 2.86 -15.06 26.36
C ALA A 100 3.35 -14.68 24.95
N SER A 101 2.75 -13.68 24.30
CA SER A 101 3.16 -13.22 22.97
C SER A 101 4.54 -12.58 22.98
N GLN A 102 4.86 -11.75 23.97
CA GLN A 102 6.20 -11.16 24.12
C GLN A 102 7.25 -12.23 24.42
N SER A 103 6.92 -13.22 25.25
CA SER A 103 7.75 -14.39 25.49
C SER A 103 8.07 -15.15 24.19
N ALA A 104 7.08 -15.38 23.32
CA ALA A 104 7.29 -16.03 22.02
C ALA A 104 8.07 -15.14 21.03
N LEU A 105 7.86 -13.82 21.08
CA LEU A 105 8.60 -12.84 20.27
C LEU A 105 10.09 -12.86 20.64
N PHE A 106 10.41 -12.89 21.93
CA PHE A 106 11.78 -13.03 22.41
C PHE A 106 12.47 -14.27 21.83
N ASP A 107 11.80 -15.43 21.90
CA ASP A 107 12.33 -16.70 21.39
C ASP A 107 12.55 -16.62 19.85
N THR A 108 11.63 -15.95 19.15
CA THR A 108 11.75 -15.68 17.70
C THR A 108 12.99 -14.84 17.39
N TYR A 109 13.26 -13.76 18.13
CA TYR A 109 14.47 -12.97 17.95
C TYR A 109 15.75 -13.76 18.24
N GLN A 110 15.76 -14.59 19.29
CA GLN A 110 16.93 -15.43 19.57
C GLN A 110 17.17 -16.46 18.46
N SER A 111 16.10 -17.05 17.90
CA SER A 111 16.20 -17.94 16.74
C SER A 111 16.74 -17.20 15.51
N LYS A 112 16.22 -16.00 15.22
CA LYS A 112 16.66 -15.16 14.10
C LYS A 112 18.14 -14.81 14.18
N LYS A 113 18.69 -14.54 15.37
CA LYS A 113 20.13 -14.26 15.55
C LYS A 113 21.02 -15.45 15.18
N VAL A 114 20.48 -16.67 15.16
CA VAL A 114 21.20 -17.88 14.73
C VAL A 114 21.00 -18.14 13.24
N SER A 115 19.79 -17.90 12.70
CA SER A 115 19.42 -18.24 11.32
C SER A 115 19.61 -17.10 10.31
N SER A 116 19.75 -15.86 10.76
CA SER A 116 19.80 -14.65 9.91
C SER A 116 20.72 -13.58 10.50
N ASP A 117 21.24 -12.70 9.65
CA ASP A 117 22.01 -11.52 10.08
C ASP A 117 21.04 -10.41 10.51
N ILE A 118 20.64 -10.44 11.77
CA ILE A 118 19.80 -9.41 12.40
C ILE A 118 20.60 -8.58 13.38
N GLN A 119 20.53 -7.26 13.23
CA GLN A 119 21.16 -6.29 14.10
C GLN A 119 20.07 -5.45 14.76
N LEU A 120 19.95 -5.64 16.08
CA LEU A 120 19.11 -4.84 16.95
C LEU A 120 19.91 -3.60 17.36
N THR A 121 19.71 -2.49 16.65
CA THR A 121 20.57 -1.30 16.81
C THR A 121 20.26 -0.55 18.10
N GLY A 122 19.01 -0.61 18.57
CA GLY A 122 18.52 0.18 19.70
C GLY A 122 18.30 1.64 19.35
N ARG A 123 18.48 2.02 18.08
CA ARG A 123 18.32 3.39 17.64
C ARG A 123 16.83 3.72 17.57
N VAL A 124 16.44 4.72 18.33
CA VAL A 124 15.11 5.32 18.29
C VAL A 124 15.04 6.32 17.13
N ILE A 125 14.06 6.14 16.24
CA ILE A 125 13.84 6.95 15.04
C ILE A 125 12.83 8.07 15.31
N ASP A 126 11.75 7.75 16.01
CA ASP A 126 10.67 8.67 16.37
C ASP A 126 10.16 8.37 17.77
N VAL A 127 9.76 9.43 18.50
CA VAL A 127 9.14 9.33 19.83
C VAL A 127 7.97 10.31 19.90
N ALA A 128 6.79 9.79 20.20
CA ALA A 128 5.61 10.60 20.52
C ALA A 128 5.14 10.29 21.94
N ILE A 129 4.84 11.33 22.72
CA ILE A 129 4.32 11.23 24.09
C ILE A 129 3.04 12.05 24.21
N ASP A 130 1.99 11.45 24.76
CA ASP A 130 0.73 12.09 25.12
C ASP A 130 0.32 11.66 26.53
N GLY A 131 0.62 12.52 27.52
CA GLY A 131 0.44 12.22 28.94
C GLY A 131 1.25 10.99 29.36
N SER A 132 0.57 9.95 29.83
CA SER A 132 1.19 8.68 30.24
C SER A 132 1.38 7.69 29.09
N ARG A 133 1.07 8.06 27.84
CA ARG A 133 1.20 7.19 26.67
C ARG A 133 2.42 7.62 25.85
N GLY A 134 3.21 6.65 25.44
CA GLY A 134 4.39 6.80 24.61
C GLY A 134 4.31 5.87 23.41
N ARG A 135 4.80 6.33 22.27
CA ARG A 135 4.98 5.54 21.06
C ARG A 135 6.39 5.77 20.57
N VAL A 136 7.08 4.69 20.25
CA VAL A 136 8.48 4.72 19.81
C VAL A 136 8.63 3.93 18.53
N GLN A 137 9.33 4.48 17.55
CA GLN A 137 9.78 3.75 16.38
C GLN A 137 11.23 3.34 16.55
N VAL A 138 11.49 2.03 16.51
CA VAL A 138 12.81 1.44 16.76
C VAL A 138 13.37 0.83 15.48
N GLU A 139 14.63 1.14 15.18
CA GLU A 139 15.33 0.60 14.03
C GLU A 139 15.85 -0.82 14.28
N GLU A 140 15.65 -1.68 13.29
CA GLU A 140 16.23 -3.01 13.19
C GLU A 140 16.81 -3.22 11.80
N ILE A 141 18.00 -3.81 11.69
CA ILE A 141 18.59 -4.12 10.39
C ILE A 141 18.58 -5.64 10.23
N GLU A 142 17.94 -6.15 9.18
CA GLU A 142 17.94 -7.58 8.84
C GLU A 142 18.50 -7.75 7.43
N GLN A 143 19.56 -8.55 7.30
CA GLN A 143 20.27 -8.80 6.05
C GLN A 143 20.69 -7.49 5.35
N GLY A 144 21.14 -6.51 6.13
CA GLY A 144 21.56 -5.19 5.64
C GLY A 144 20.41 -4.24 5.25
N THR A 145 19.15 -4.66 5.36
CA THR A 145 17.97 -3.82 5.08
C THR A 145 17.44 -3.22 6.38
N PRO A 146 17.24 -1.88 6.48
CA PRO A 146 16.71 -1.24 7.67
C PRO A 146 15.19 -1.32 7.73
N TYR A 147 14.67 -1.66 8.90
CA TYR A 147 13.26 -1.74 9.22
C TYR A 147 12.96 -0.94 10.48
N ILE A 148 11.69 -0.58 10.64
CA ILE A 148 11.14 0.05 11.82
C ILE A 148 10.05 -0.84 12.40
N ASN A 149 10.09 -1.01 13.73
CA ASN A 149 8.96 -1.48 14.52
C ASN A 149 8.39 -0.34 15.35
N THR A 150 7.07 -0.31 15.47
CA THR A 150 6.37 0.65 16.32
C THR A 150 6.00 0.00 17.64
N TRP A 151 6.53 0.51 18.74
CA TRP A 151 6.27 0.02 20.09
C TRP A 151 5.48 1.05 20.90
N PHE A 152 4.67 0.55 21.82
CA PHE A 152 3.80 1.36 22.66
C PHE A 152 4.19 1.21 24.12
N TYR A 153 4.24 2.32 24.84
CA TYR A 153 4.66 2.36 26.21
C TYR A 153 3.66 3.13 27.05
N TRP A 154 3.38 2.66 28.25
CA TRP A 154 2.66 3.45 29.25
C TRP A 154 3.58 3.75 30.44
N TYR A 155 3.52 4.99 30.91
CA TYR A 155 4.19 5.41 32.13
C TYR A 155 3.34 5.03 33.33
N TYR A 156 3.91 4.28 34.25
CA TYR A 156 3.29 3.93 35.52
C TYR A 156 3.99 4.64 36.65
N GLU A 157 3.21 5.20 37.58
CA GLU A 157 3.72 5.74 38.84
C GLU A 157 4.05 4.62 39.83
N GLU A 158 4.83 4.95 40.87
CA GLU A 158 5.19 3.96 41.90
C GLU A 158 3.96 3.57 42.72
N GLU A 159 3.56 2.29 42.65
CA GLU A 159 2.48 1.75 43.48
C GLU A 159 3.08 0.97 44.66
N LYS A 160 2.58 1.23 45.87
CA LYS A 160 2.98 0.53 47.11
C LYS A 160 1.79 -0.19 47.71
N ASP A 161 2.03 -1.35 48.30
CA ASP A 161 1.01 -2.05 49.10
C ASP A 161 0.80 -1.40 50.48
N GLU A 162 -0.14 -1.94 51.25
CA GLU A 162 -0.47 -1.47 52.60
C GLU A 162 0.73 -1.56 53.57
N GLU A 163 1.69 -2.45 53.29
CA GLU A 163 2.94 -2.61 54.03
C GLU A 163 4.08 -1.70 53.53
N GLY A 164 3.84 -0.86 52.52
CA GLY A 164 4.81 0.06 51.94
C GLY A 164 5.83 -0.59 51.00
N ARG A 165 5.61 -1.84 50.57
CA ARG A 165 6.44 -2.52 49.55
C ARG A 165 6.02 -2.05 48.16
N THR A 166 7.00 -1.74 47.33
CA THR A 166 6.77 -1.35 45.94
C THR A 166 6.22 -2.54 45.15
N LEU A 167 4.96 -2.43 44.73
CA LEU A 167 4.28 -3.35 43.82
C LEU A 167 4.68 -3.06 42.37
N VAL A 168 4.83 -1.78 42.04
CA VAL A 168 5.18 -1.28 40.72
C VAL A 168 6.27 -0.23 40.88
N THR A 169 7.40 -0.44 40.21
CA THR A 169 8.42 0.60 40.10
C THR A 169 7.95 1.66 39.12
N SER A 170 8.20 2.94 39.41
CA SER A 170 7.88 4.01 38.48
C SER A 170 8.70 3.87 37.19
N GLY A 171 8.06 3.98 36.03
CA GLY A 171 8.77 3.89 34.75
C GLY A 171 7.86 3.63 33.54
N TRP A 172 8.48 3.62 32.37
CA TRP A 172 7.83 3.21 31.13
C TRP A 172 7.83 1.69 31.01
N TYR A 173 6.69 1.14 30.60
CA TYR A 173 6.54 -0.30 30.34
C TYR A 173 5.95 -0.49 28.95
N HIS A 174 6.47 -1.47 28.21
CA HIS A 174 5.95 -1.85 26.91
C HIS A 174 4.60 -2.55 27.09
N VAL A 175 3.58 -2.01 26.42
CA VAL A 175 2.18 -2.43 26.48
C VAL A 175 1.68 -2.87 25.10
N PRO A 176 0.52 -3.57 25.02
CA PRO A 176 -0.12 -3.87 23.75
C PRO A 176 -0.33 -2.62 22.86
N PRO A 177 -0.35 -2.78 21.52
CA PRO A 177 -0.53 -1.65 20.61
C PRO A 177 -1.79 -0.82 20.89
N ASP A 178 -1.63 0.50 21.01
CA ASP A 178 -2.73 1.46 21.10
C ASP A 178 -2.91 2.17 19.75
N TYR A 179 -3.73 1.58 18.86
CA TYR A 179 -4.02 2.15 17.54
C TYR A 179 -4.77 3.49 17.59
N THR A 180 -5.27 3.91 18.76
CA THR A 180 -5.84 5.26 18.92
C THR A 180 -4.76 6.33 19.03
N PHE A 181 -3.52 5.94 19.31
CA PHE A 181 -2.35 6.82 19.42
C PHE A 181 -1.44 6.73 18.18
N TRP A 182 -2.05 6.86 17.00
CA TRP A 182 -1.34 6.83 15.71
C TRP A 182 -0.99 8.23 15.16
N GLY A 183 -1.44 9.28 15.84
CA GLY A 183 -1.26 10.67 15.46
C GLY A 183 -2.48 11.26 14.74
N ASP A 184 -2.40 12.54 14.41
CA ASP A 184 -3.52 13.28 13.84
C ASP A 184 -3.86 12.82 12.42
N LEU A 185 -5.15 12.91 12.06
CA LEU A 185 -5.61 12.61 10.71
C LEU A 185 -5.21 13.72 9.73
N ALA A 186 -4.63 13.31 8.62
CA ALA A 186 -4.23 14.19 7.52
C ALA A 186 -4.69 13.63 6.16
N THR A 187 -4.57 14.46 5.13
CA THR A 187 -4.96 14.12 3.75
C THR A 187 -3.92 14.56 2.73
N ILE A 188 -3.59 13.69 1.80
CA ILE A 188 -2.82 14.01 0.59
C ILE A 188 -3.77 13.94 -0.61
N GLN A 189 -3.76 14.98 -1.44
CA GLN A 189 -4.51 15.01 -2.70
C GLN A 189 -3.55 14.85 -3.88
N ARG A 190 -3.86 13.89 -4.76
CA ARG A 190 -3.16 13.59 -6.01
C ARG A 190 -4.19 13.10 -7.01
N ASP A 191 -4.70 13.96 -7.88
CA ASP A 191 -5.78 13.59 -8.81
C ASP A 191 -5.53 12.24 -9.51
N PRO A 192 -6.51 11.29 -9.53
CA PRO A 192 -7.87 11.33 -8.96
C PRO A 192 -7.99 10.84 -7.50
N PHE A 193 -6.90 10.75 -6.76
CA PHE A 193 -6.82 10.20 -5.40
C PHE A 193 -6.90 11.23 -4.28
N VAL A 194 -7.60 10.85 -3.21
CA VAL A 194 -7.52 11.46 -1.88
C VAL A 194 -7.08 10.38 -0.90
N VAL A 195 -5.85 10.49 -0.39
CA VAL A 195 -5.29 9.57 0.58
C VAL A 195 -5.46 10.15 1.98
N ARG A 196 -6.23 9.46 2.82
CA ARG A 196 -6.44 9.77 4.24
C ARG A 196 -5.54 8.86 5.05
N TYR A 197 -4.81 9.44 5.99
CA TYR A 197 -3.81 8.73 6.79
C TYR A 197 -3.65 9.40 8.16
N HIS A 198 -3.05 8.68 9.09
CA HIS A 198 -2.62 9.22 10.37
C HIS A 198 -1.15 9.65 10.31
N GLU A 199 -0.74 10.64 11.10
CA GLU A 199 0.61 11.24 11.07
C GLU A 199 1.77 10.23 10.98
N LEU A 200 1.73 9.12 11.72
CA LEU A 200 2.78 8.10 11.66
C LEU A 200 2.95 7.46 10.27
N ASP A 201 1.86 7.37 9.51
CA ASP A 201 1.82 6.75 8.18
C ASP A 201 2.27 7.72 7.08
N GLU A 202 2.62 8.95 7.41
CA GLU A 202 2.89 9.99 6.43
C GLU A 202 3.94 9.61 5.36
N PRO A 203 5.10 9.02 5.70
CA PRO A 203 6.10 8.62 4.69
C PRO A 203 5.55 7.58 3.71
N PHE A 204 4.79 6.61 4.22
CA PHE A 204 4.13 5.58 3.42
C PHE A 204 3.02 6.18 2.54
N ALA A 205 2.13 6.98 3.13
CA ALA A 205 1.00 7.58 2.43
C ALA A 205 1.44 8.50 1.28
N ARG A 206 2.55 9.24 1.44
CA ARG A 206 3.14 10.03 0.34
C ARG A 206 3.59 9.16 -0.82
N GLN A 207 4.37 8.10 -0.56
CA GLN A 207 4.84 7.20 -1.62
C GLN A 207 3.69 6.48 -2.31
N LEU A 208 2.71 6.01 -1.55
CA LEU A 208 1.50 5.39 -2.06
C LEU A 208 0.73 6.34 -2.99
N ALA A 209 0.46 7.58 -2.55
CA ALA A 209 -0.26 8.57 -3.34
C ALA A 209 0.44 8.90 -4.66
N ASP A 210 1.75 9.12 -4.61
CA ASP A 210 2.55 9.46 -5.79
C ASP A 210 2.59 8.28 -6.79
N LYS A 211 2.74 7.04 -6.30
CA LYS A 211 2.72 5.83 -7.12
C LYS A 211 1.36 5.55 -7.75
N LEU A 212 0.27 5.60 -6.98
CA LEU A 212 -1.07 5.38 -7.50
C LEU A 212 -1.42 6.39 -8.61
N SER A 213 -1.08 7.67 -8.41
CA SER A 213 -1.28 8.71 -9.44
C SER A 213 -0.45 8.44 -10.69
N GLN A 214 0.84 8.10 -10.54
CA GLN A 214 1.71 7.74 -11.66
C GLN A 214 1.20 6.53 -12.45
N TRP A 215 0.82 5.46 -11.77
CA TRP A 215 0.30 4.22 -12.37
C TRP A 215 -1.02 4.44 -13.08
N THR A 216 -1.92 5.22 -12.47
CA THR A 216 -3.21 5.57 -13.08
C THR A 216 -3.01 6.38 -14.35
N GLN A 217 -2.14 7.41 -14.31
CA GLN A 217 -1.83 8.19 -15.50
C GLN A 217 -1.30 7.29 -16.63
N PHE A 218 -0.32 6.44 -16.33
CA PHE A 218 0.25 5.51 -17.31
C PHE A 218 -0.80 4.56 -17.88
N ALA A 219 -1.62 3.94 -17.05
CA ALA A 219 -2.66 3.02 -17.51
C ALA A 219 -3.70 3.74 -18.35
N CYS A 220 -4.16 4.93 -17.94
CA CYS A 220 -5.18 5.66 -18.66
C CYS A 220 -4.71 6.25 -19.98
N ASP A 221 -3.40 6.52 -20.12
CA ASP A 221 -2.81 6.82 -21.42
C ASP A 221 -2.87 5.62 -22.39
N ILE A 222 -2.98 4.38 -21.87
CA ILE A 222 -2.98 3.14 -22.66
C ILE A 222 -4.40 2.63 -22.94
N ILE A 223 -5.23 2.52 -21.91
CA ILE A 223 -6.57 1.91 -21.99
C ILE A 223 -7.70 2.94 -22.08
N ALA A 224 -7.36 4.23 -22.16
CA ALA A 224 -8.31 5.33 -22.31
C ALA A 224 -9.44 5.31 -21.26
N CYS A 225 -9.09 5.44 -19.98
CA CYS A 225 -10.02 5.31 -18.84
C CYS A 225 -11.27 6.22 -18.87
N GLY A 226 -11.26 7.27 -19.70
CA GLY A 226 -12.27 8.32 -19.65
C GLY A 226 -12.21 9.10 -18.34
N ASP A 227 -13.37 9.55 -17.87
CA ASP A 227 -13.48 10.25 -16.60
C ASP A 227 -13.42 9.24 -15.44
N LEU A 228 -12.34 9.31 -14.65
CA LEU A 228 -12.21 8.53 -13.43
C LEU A 228 -12.96 9.22 -12.28
N PRO A 229 -13.74 8.48 -11.49
CA PRO A 229 -14.29 9.01 -10.25
C PRO A 229 -13.20 9.25 -9.22
N LEU A 230 -13.49 10.10 -8.24
CA LEU A 230 -12.61 10.35 -7.10
C LEU A 230 -12.34 9.05 -6.33
N VAL A 231 -11.08 8.67 -6.22
CA VAL A 231 -10.64 7.48 -5.49
C VAL A 231 -10.22 7.88 -4.09
N THR A 232 -10.88 7.33 -3.06
CA THR A 232 -10.48 7.55 -1.67
C THR A 232 -9.60 6.38 -1.22
N VAL A 233 -8.46 6.68 -0.61
CA VAL A 233 -7.56 5.67 -0.04
C VAL A 233 -7.44 5.93 1.45
N ASP A 234 -7.89 4.99 2.27
CA ASP A 234 -7.82 5.09 3.72
C ASP A 234 -6.68 4.21 4.24
N VAL A 235 -5.57 4.82 4.63
CA VAL A 235 -4.48 4.17 5.36
C VAL A 235 -4.84 4.16 6.84
N THR A 236 -5.00 2.96 7.42
CA THR A 236 -5.51 2.83 8.79
C THR A 236 -4.75 1.79 9.60
N PRO A 237 -4.49 2.05 10.90
CA PRO A 237 -3.89 1.07 11.79
C PRO A 237 -4.93 0.01 12.19
N ASN A 238 -5.16 -0.97 11.30
CA ASN A 238 -6.05 -2.09 11.54
C ASN A 238 -5.38 -3.44 11.22
N ASN A 239 -5.85 -4.50 11.87
CA ASN A 239 -5.34 -5.85 11.66
C ASN A 239 -5.96 -6.51 10.41
N LEU A 240 -6.26 -5.75 9.35
CA LEU A 240 -6.69 -6.36 8.10
C LEU A 240 -5.52 -7.15 7.50
N PRO A 241 -5.77 -8.34 6.95
CA PRO A 241 -4.70 -9.18 6.41
C PRO A 241 -4.10 -8.62 5.12
N SER A 242 -4.84 -7.78 4.39
CA SER A 242 -4.48 -7.31 3.06
C SER A 242 -5.20 -5.98 2.74
N MET A 243 -4.67 -5.25 1.77
CA MET A 243 -5.38 -4.16 1.09
C MET A 243 -6.62 -4.71 0.38
N ARG A 244 -7.67 -3.87 0.29
CA ARG A 244 -8.90 -4.24 -0.43
C ARG A 244 -9.79 -3.05 -0.73
N TRP A 245 -10.55 -3.16 -1.81
CA TRP A 245 -11.68 -2.27 -2.08
C TRP A 245 -12.81 -2.51 -1.07
N THR A 246 -13.52 -1.45 -0.66
CA THR A 246 -14.70 -1.60 0.20
C THR A 246 -15.90 -2.13 -0.58
N THR A 247 -16.76 -2.91 0.08
CA THR A 247 -17.97 -3.48 -0.55
C THR A 247 -19.08 -2.45 -0.79
N GLY A 248 -19.06 -1.32 -0.07
CA GLY A 248 -20.07 -0.25 -0.19
C GLY A 248 -19.67 0.89 -1.12
N ASN A 249 -18.38 1.00 -1.45
CA ASN A 249 -17.85 2.02 -2.36
C ASN A 249 -16.71 1.42 -3.19
N ALA A 250 -16.98 1.19 -4.48
CA ALA A 250 -16.05 0.58 -5.43
C ALA A 250 -14.75 1.38 -5.61
N TRP A 251 -14.75 2.67 -5.26
CA TRP A 251 -13.61 3.58 -5.38
C TRP A 251 -13.05 4.02 -4.02
N GLN A 252 -13.30 3.21 -2.99
CA GLN A 252 -12.65 3.36 -1.68
C GLN A 252 -11.73 2.17 -1.42
N LEU A 253 -10.43 2.43 -1.40
CA LEU A 253 -9.39 1.45 -1.08
C LEU A 253 -9.03 1.58 0.39
N VAL A 254 -9.04 0.48 1.13
CA VAL A 254 -8.54 0.45 2.51
C VAL A 254 -7.19 -0.23 2.52
N VAL A 255 -6.21 0.43 3.11
CA VAL A 255 -4.82 -0.01 3.18
C VAL A 255 -4.44 -0.15 4.66
N PRO A 256 -4.07 -1.34 5.15
CA PRO A 256 -3.55 -1.47 6.50
C PRO A 256 -2.22 -0.72 6.61
N SER A 257 -2.01 -0.02 7.71
CA SER A 257 -0.73 0.64 7.97
C SER A 257 0.40 -0.40 8.05
N PRO A 258 1.53 -0.21 7.34
CA PRO A 258 2.66 -1.13 7.42
C PRO A 258 3.36 -1.06 8.80
N TYR A 259 3.15 0.01 9.55
CA TYR A 259 3.81 0.26 10.85
C TYR A 259 3.15 -0.47 12.03
N ILE A 260 2.04 -1.19 11.80
CA ILE A 260 1.40 -2.08 12.80
C ILE A 260 2.30 -3.25 13.16
N HIS A 261 3.05 -3.72 12.18
CA HIS A 261 4.01 -4.80 12.37
C HIS A 261 5.40 -4.19 12.20
N ARG A 262 5.99 -4.43 11.05
CA ARG A 262 7.33 -4.04 10.70
C ARG A 262 7.32 -3.49 9.29
N ALA A 263 7.87 -2.30 9.12
CA ALA A 263 7.96 -1.64 7.82
C ALA A 263 9.42 -1.41 7.45
N ARG A 264 9.75 -1.43 6.17
CA ARG A 264 11.07 -0.98 5.70
C ARG A 264 11.23 0.52 5.95
N HIS A 265 12.34 0.92 6.56
CA HIS A 265 12.58 2.34 6.86
C HIS A 265 12.91 3.15 5.61
N ASP A 266 13.74 2.58 4.74
CA ASP A 266 14.23 3.20 3.51
C ASP A 266 13.16 3.26 2.41
N GLN A 267 12.29 2.24 2.38
CA GLN A 267 11.19 2.13 1.42
C GLN A 267 9.91 1.66 2.12
N PRO A 268 9.20 2.55 2.86
CA PRO A 268 7.96 2.20 3.58
C PRO A 268 6.89 1.57 2.70
N PHE A 269 6.80 1.99 1.43
CA PHE A 269 5.97 1.32 0.43
C PHE A 269 6.83 0.33 -0.35
N ASP A 270 7.10 -0.83 0.26
CA ASP A 270 7.99 -1.85 -0.30
C ASP A 270 7.41 -2.54 -1.55
N GLN A 271 8.19 -3.44 -2.15
CA GLN A 271 7.80 -4.10 -3.39
C GLN A 271 6.58 -5.01 -3.24
N THR A 272 6.40 -5.67 -2.09
CA THR A 272 5.25 -6.55 -1.84
C THR A 272 3.97 -5.73 -1.78
N LEU A 273 3.97 -4.64 -1.00
CA LEU A 273 2.85 -3.71 -0.91
C LEU A 273 2.58 -3.03 -2.25
N GLN A 274 3.64 -2.69 -3.01
CA GLN A 274 3.50 -2.13 -4.35
C GLN A 274 2.80 -3.09 -5.32
N ILE A 275 3.18 -4.37 -5.33
CA ILE A 275 2.54 -5.38 -6.19
C ILE A 275 1.07 -5.53 -5.82
N GLU A 276 0.74 -5.60 -4.54
CA GLU A 276 -0.64 -5.72 -4.07
C GLU A 276 -1.50 -4.52 -4.50
N ALA A 277 -1.04 -3.30 -4.24
CA ALA A 277 -1.73 -2.08 -4.64
C ALA A 277 -1.84 -1.94 -6.17
N ALA A 278 -0.78 -2.31 -6.90
CA ALA A 278 -0.73 -2.31 -8.36
C ALA A 278 -1.79 -3.26 -8.93
N THR A 279 -1.91 -4.47 -8.40
CA THR A 279 -2.92 -5.46 -8.82
C THR A 279 -4.32 -4.93 -8.60
N LEU A 280 -4.64 -4.46 -7.37
CA LEU A 280 -5.96 -3.93 -7.04
C LEU A 280 -6.34 -2.71 -7.91
N LEU A 281 -5.37 -1.84 -8.22
CA LEU A 281 -5.58 -0.69 -9.09
C LEU A 281 -5.79 -1.12 -10.55
N ALA A 282 -4.93 -1.98 -11.09
CA ALA A 282 -5.03 -2.46 -12.46
C ALA A 282 -6.37 -3.17 -12.72
N GLU A 283 -6.79 -4.07 -11.82
CA GLU A 283 -8.09 -4.74 -11.89
C GLU A 283 -9.23 -3.73 -11.91
N ARG A 284 -9.22 -2.75 -11.00
CA ARG A 284 -10.27 -1.73 -10.89
C ARG A 284 -10.35 -0.86 -12.14
N LEU A 285 -9.21 -0.46 -12.70
CA LEU A 285 -9.16 0.35 -13.92
C LEU A 285 -9.68 -0.44 -15.13
N VAL A 286 -9.29 -1.71 -15.26
CA VAL A 286 -9.79 -2.59 -16.32
C VAL A 286 -11.30 -2.84 -16.18
N GLU A 287 -11.81 -3.08 -14.97
CA GLU A 287 -13.24 -3.23 -14.69
C GLU A 287 -14.02 -1.95 -15.02
N HIS A 288 -13.45 -0.77 -14.76
CA HIS A 288 -14.08 0.52 -15.10
C HIS A 288 -14.20 0.72 -16.61
N VAL A 289 -13.16 0.37 -17.37
CA VAL A 289 -13.17 0.49 -18.84
C VAL A 289 -14.08 -0.56 -19.49
N VAL A 290 -14.09 -1.79 -18.95
CA VAL A 290 -14.87 -2.91 -19.50
C VAL A 290 -15.72 -3.55 -18.39
N PRO A 291 -16.90 -2.97 -18.10
CA PRO A 291 -17.71 -3.36 -16.95
C PRO A 291 -18.40 -4.72 -17.11
N GLN A 292 -18.56 -5.22 -18.34
CA GLN A 292 -19.12 -6.55 -18.56
C GLN A 292 -18.02 -7.59 -18.35
N PRO A 293 -18.12 -8.53 -17.40
CA PRO A 293 -17.09 -9.55 -17.19
C PRO A 293 -16.90 -10.41 -18.44
N ALA A 294 -15.68 -10.90 -18.66
CA ALA A 294 -15.44 -11.89 -19.71
C ALA A 294 -16.01 -13.24 -19.30
N GLU A 295 -16.46 -14.00 -20.29
CA GLU A 295 -17.05 -15.32 -20.12
C GLU A 295 -15.95 -16.39 -20.17
N TYR A 296 -15.78 -17.13 -19.09
CA TYR A 296 -14.91 -18.31 -19.09
C TYR A 296 -15.61 -19.45 -19.86
N PRO A 297 -14.92 -20.22 -20.72
CA PRO A 297 -13.47 -20.26 -20.97
C PRO A 297 -13.04 -19.56 -22.27
N HIS A 298 -13.69 -18.48 -22.69
CA HIS A 298 -13.30 -17.78 -23.93
C HIS A 298 -11.96 -17.06 -23.79
N ASP A 299 -11.26 -16.85 -24.91
CA ASP A 299 -9.95 -16.16 -24.90
C ASP A 299 -10.02 -14.74 -24.32
N ALA A 300 -11.18 -14.07 -24.42
CA ALA A 300 -11.42 -12.78 -23.79
C ALA A 300 -11.20 -12.81 -22.26
N PHE A 301 -11.48 -13.93 -21.60
CA PHE A 301 -11.21 -14.10 -20.17
C PHE A 301 -9.71 -14.03 -19.88
N TYR A 302 -8.93 -14.77 -20.66
CA TYR A 302 -7.47 -14.75 -20.59
C TYR A 302 -6.88 -13.37 -20.91
N ILE A 303 -7.34 -12.72 -21.99
CA ILE A 303 -6.79 -11.42 -22.41
C ILE A 303 -6.90 -10.39 -21.29
N ARG A 304 -8.03 -10.36 -20.60
CA ARG A 304 -8.23 -9.38 -19.52
C ARG A 304 -7.30 -9.62 -18.34
N SER A 305 -7.15 -10.87 -17.89
CA SER A 305 -6.22 -11.19 -16.81
C SER A 305 -4.76 -10.97 -17.22
N ALA A 306 -4.42 -11.24 -18.48
CA ALA A 306 -3.10 -10.97 -19.04
C ALA A 306 -2.81 -9.46 -19.13
N VAL A 307 -3.80 -8.63 -19.50
CA VAL A 307 -3.66 -7.16 -19.51
C VAL A 307 -3.48 -6.61 -18.10
N VAL A 308 -4.25 -7.10 -17.11
CA VAL A 308 -4.06 -6.74 -15.70
C VAL A 308 -2.64 -7.09 -15.24
N SER A 309 -2.20 -8.34 -15.46
CA SER A 309 -0.86 -8.80 -15.10
C SER A 309 0.24 -8.02 -15.80
N TRP A 310 0.01 -7.62 -17.06
CA TRP A 310 0.95 -6.80 -17.81
C TRP A 310 1.06 -5.37 -17.23
N LEU A 311 -0.07 -4.74 -16.91
CA LEU A 311 -0.11 -3.42 -16.25
C LEU A 311 0.63 -3.46 -14.91
N VAL A 312 0.41 -4.49 -14.10
CA VAL A 312 1.15 -4.69 -12.84
C VAL A 312 2.66 -4.77 -13.10
N GLY A 313 3.07 -5.55 -14.10
CA GLY A 313 4.46 -5.63 -14.53
C GLY A 313 5.06 -4.27 -14.90
N GLN A 314 4.30 -3.43 -15.61
CA GLN A 314 4.72 -2.07 -15.95
C GLN A 314 4.78 -1.14 -14.72
N PHE A 315 3.82 -1.24 -13.80
CA PHE A 315 3.74 -0.40 -12.61
C PHE A 315 4.93 -0.61 -11.66
N VAL A 316 5.28 -1.86 -11.40
CA VAL A 316 6.31 -2.24 -10.42
C VAL A 316 7.63 -2.70 -11.06
N GLN A 317 7.72 -2.66 -12.40
CA GLN A 317 8.89 -3.05 -13.19
C GLN A 317 9.34 -4.49 -12.95
N VAL A 318 8.39 -5.41 -12.87
CA VAL A 318 8.64 -6.85 -12.73
C VAL A 318 8.17 -7.59 -13.98
N ASN A 319 8.87 -8.67 -14.33
CA ASN A 319 8.43 -9.54 -15.41
C ASN A 319 7.30 -10.45 -14.90
N THR A 320 6.08 -10.25 -15.40
CA THR A 320 4.90 -11.07 -15.08
C THR A 320 4.67 -12.20 -16.08
N ASN A 321 5.61 -12.43 -17.02
CA ASN A 321 5.54 -13.43 -18.07
C ASN A 321 4.29 -13.32 -18.99
N THR A 322 3.73 -12.11 -19.12
CA THR A 322 2.63 -11.80 -20.04
C THR A 322 3.15 -11.60 -21.47
N HIS A 323 3.69 -12.67 -22.05
CA HIS A 323 4.32 -12.70 -23.36
C HIS A 323 3.40 -12.19 -24.48
N LEU A 324 2.14 -12.58 -24.52
CA LEU A 324 1.19 -12.16 -25.56
C LEU A 324 1.01 -10.65 -25.55
N VAL A 325 0.59 -10.10 -24.41
CA VAL A 325 0.29 -8.67 -24.27
C VAL A 325 1.57 -7.83 -24.46
N GLN A 326 2.70 -8.30 -23.94
CA GLN A 326 3.99 -7.63 -24.13
C GLN A 326 4.38 -7.59 -25.61
N SER A 327 4.28 -8.70 -26.33
CA SER A 327 4.60 -8.75 -27.77
C SER A 327 3.66 -7.87 -28.60
N ILE A 328 2.39 -7.75 -28.21
CA ILE A 328 1.44 -6.81 -28.83
C ILE A 328 1.90 -5.37 -28.59
N ALA A 329 2.23 -5.01 -27.36
CA ALA A 329 2.71 -3.68 -27.01
C ALA A 329 4.00 -3.32 -27.76
N ASP A 330 4.95 -4.25 -27.88
CA ASP A 330 6.25 -4.02 -28.52
C ASP A 330 6.14 -3.89 -30.04
N ASN A 331 5.30 -4.70 -30.69
CA ASN A 331 5.21 -4.75 -32.16
C ASN A 331 4.13 -3.83 -32.75
N TYR A 332 3.06 -3.56 -32.00
CA TYR A 332 1.89 -2.81 -32.48
C TYR A 332 1.59 -1.56 -31.65
N GLY A 333 2.38 -1.30 -30.60
CA GLY A 333 2.25 -0.15 -29.71
C GLY A 333 1.29 -0.41 -28.55
N THR A 334 1.49 0.30 -27.44
CA THR A 334 0.67 0.15 -26.22
C THR A 334 -0.81 0.46 -26.46
N GLN A 335 -1.14 1.36 -27.39
CA GLN A 335 -2.52 1.64 -27.78
C GLN A 335 -3.27 0.42 -28.35
N ALA A 336 -2.55 -0.54 -28.95
CA ALA A 336 -3.16 -1.79 -29.40
C ALA A 336 -3.66 -2.64 -28.22
N VAL A 337 -3.01 -2.56 -27.06
CA VAL A 337 -3.46 -3.22 -25.82
C VAL A 337 -4.77 -2.61 -25.32
N GLY A 338 -4.90 -1.28 -25.36
CA GLY A 338 -6.15 -0.59 -25.00
C GLY A 338 -7.32 -0.92 -25.94
N ARG A 339 -7.07 -0.96 -27.25
CA ARG A 339 -8.07 -1.42 -28.24
C ARG A 339 -8.43 -2.88 -28.03
N LEU A 340 -7.46 -3.73 -27.76
CA LEU A 340 -7.70 -5.13 -27.44
C LEU A 340 -8.66 -5.30 -26.27
N LEU A 341 -8.49 -4.49 -25.22
CA LEU A 341 -9.37 -4.55 -24.07
C LEU A 341 -10.79 -4.06 -24.39
N THR A 342 -10.92 -2.96 -25.14
CA THR A 342 -12.22 -2.27 -25.39
C THR A 342 -13.03 -2.83 -26.54
N GLU A 343 -12.38 -3.39 -27.56
CA GLU A 343 -13.03 -3.90 -28.77
C GLU A 343 -13.35 -5.39 -28.69
N LEU A 344 -12.79 -6.13 -27.73
CA LEU A 344 -12.97 -7.57 -27.59
C LEU A 344 -14.28 -7.90 -26.83
N PRO A 345 -15.26 -8.56 -27.49
CA PRO A 345 -16.48 -9.02 -26.82
C PRO A 345 -16.19 -9.97 -25.65
N ALA A 346 -17.11 -10.04 -24.68
CA ALA A 346 -16.96 -10.89 -23.49
C ALA A 346 -16.79 -12.39 -23.80
N ASN A 347 -17.33 -12.86 -24.92
CA ASN A 347 -17.29 -14.25 -25.40
C ASN A 347 -16.39 -14.44 -26.62
N ALA A 348 -15.49 -13.50 -26.90
CA ALA A 348 -14.67 -13.55 -28.09
C ALA A 348 -13.51 -14.53 -27.97
N ASN A 349 -13.19 -15.15 -29.10
CA ASN A 349 -11.96 -15.90 -29.29
C ASN A 349 -10.91 -14.99 -29.97
N MET A 350 -9.69 -15.51 -30.15
CA MET A 350 -8.59 -14.77 -30.77
C MET A 350 -8.83 -14.39 -32.23
N ASP A 351 -9.89 -14.86 -32.89
CA ASP A 351 -10.20 -14.48 -34.27
C ASP A 351 -10.44 -12.97 -34.43
N ALA A 352 -10.96 -12.31 -33.38
CA ALA A 352 -11.13 -10.86 -33.33
C ALA A 352 -9.79 -10.08 -33.31
N LEU A 353 -8.70 -10.71 -32.84
CA LEU A 353 -7.40 -10.05 -32.67
C LEU A 353 -6.81 -9.57 -34.00
N ALA A 354 -7.02 -10.29 -35.10
CA ALA A 354 -6.51 -9.92 -36.42
C ALA A 354 -6.99 -8.52 -36.84
N GLY A 355 -8.29 -8.25 -36.63
CA GLY A 355 -8.91 -6.95 -36.91
C GLY A 355 -8.35 -5.83 -36.03
N ILE A 356 -8.18 -6.09 -34.73
CA ILE A 356 -7.68 -5.12 -33.74
C ILE A 356 -6.23 -4.69 -34.04
N LEU A 357 -5.41 -5.65 -34.50
CA LEU A 357 -4.01 -5.42 -34.87
C LEU A 357 -3.84 -4.89 -36.30
N GLY A 358 -4.90 -4.89 -37.11
CA GLY A 358 -4.85 -4.49 -38.51
C GLY A 358 -4.05 -5.46 -39.40
N VAL A 359 -4.00 -6.73 -39.03
CA VAL A 359 -3.36 -7.79 -39.81
C VAL A 359 -4.41 -8.67 -40.49
N ASN A 360 -4.09 -9.20 -41.67
CA ASN A 360 -5.03 -10.07 -42.39
C ASN A 360 -5.07 -11.50 -41.83
N ASP A 361 -3.98 -11.94 -41.20
CA ASP A 361 -3.77 -13.30 -40.71
C ASP A 361 -2.88 -13.25 -39.46
N LEU A 362 -3.29 -13.94 -38.39
CA LEU A 362 -2.52 -14.04 -37.15
C LEU A 362 -1.24 -14.87 -37.31
N ALA A 363 -1.16 -15.75 -38.30
CA ALA A 363 0.07 -16.48 -38.59
C ALA A 363 1.22 -15.56 -39.06
N ALA A 364 0.88 -14.42 -39.65
CA ALA A 364 1.85 -13.41 -40.06
C ALA A 364 2.13 -12.38 -38.95
N ALA A 365 1.41 -12.44 -37.84
CA ALA A 365 1.58 -11.50 -36.75
C ALA A 365 2.80 -11.88 -35.90
N ASN A 366 3.62 -10.88 -35.56
CA ASN A 366 4.80 -11.10 -34.70
C ASN A 366 4.36 -11.09 -33.23
N ILE A 367 3.74 -12.18 -32.80
CA ILE A 367 3.12 -12.32 -31.48
C ILE A 367 3.68 -13.56 -30.79
N ASP A 368 3.93 -13.43 -29.48
CA ASP A 368 4.38 -14.53 -28.64
C ASP A 368 3.18 -15.21 -27.97
N TRP A 369 2.88 -16.45 -28.36
CA TRP A 369 1.69 -17.18 -27.93
C TRP A 369 1.89 -18.04 -26.67
N ARG A 370 3.08 -18.04 -26.06
CA ARG A 370 3.46 -19.01 -25.02
C ARG A 370 2.53 -19.03 -23.81
N ASP A 371 2.24 -17.86 -23.27
CA ASP A 371 1.35 -17.70 -22.11
C ASP A 371 -0.11 -18.04 -22.45
N LEU A 372 -0.60 -17.67 -23.64
CA LEU A 372 -1.94 -18.08 -24.11
C LEU A 372 -2.07 -19.59 -24.24
N LEU A 373 -1.11 -20.25 -24.88
CA LEU A 373 -1.15 -21.71 -25.08
C LEU A 373 -1.00 -22.45 -23.75
N SER A 374 -0.22 -21.91 -22.80
CA SER A 374 -0.14 -22.43 -21.44
C SER A 374 -1.50 -22.37 -20.75
N TRP A 375 -2.17 -21.21 -20.81
CA TRP A 375 -3.51 -21.04 -20.26
C TRP A 375 -4.54 -21.98 -20.90
N ARG A 376 -4.52 -22.15 -22.23
CA ARG A 376 -5.43 -23.07 -22.93
C ARG A 376 -5.25 -24.52 -22.48
N LEU A 377 -4.02 -24.97 -22.23
CA LEU A 377 -3.75 -26.33 -21.74
C LEU A 377 -4.27 -26.54 -20.32
N ILE A 378 -4.09 -25.56 -19.44
CA ILE A 378 -4.65 -25.59 -18.08
C ILE A 378 -6.20 -25.61 -18.14
N THR A 379 -6.77 -24.75 -18.98
CA THR A 379 -8.22 -24.65 -19.21
C THR A 379 -8.78 -25.96 -19.77
N GLU A 380 -8.07 -26.61 -20.69
CA GLU A 380 -8.46 -27.92 -21.22
C GLU A 380 -8.63 -28.97 -20.12
N ASP A 381 -7.67 -29.05 -19.20
CA ASP A 381 -7.71 -29.97 -18.06
C ASP A 381 -8.83 -29.63 -17.07
N GLU A 382 -9.05 -28.35 -16.78
CA GLU A 382 -10.17 -27.89 -15.95
C GLU A 382 -11.52 -28.31 -16.55
N LEU A 383 -11.71 -28.13 -17.86
CA LEU A 383 -12.93 -28.49 -18.56
C LEU A 383 -13.17 -30.01 -18.59
N ILE A 384 -12.10 -30.80 -18.75
CA ILE A 384 -12.17 -32.27 -18.60
C ILE A 384 -12.65 -32.63 -17.19
N SER A 385 -12.06 -32.02 -16.16
CA SER A 385 -12.40 -32.31 -14.76
C SER A 385 -13.86 -31.95 -14.40
N HIS A 386 -14.42 -30.93 -15.06
CA HIS A 386 -15.81 -30.52 -14.89
C HIS A 386 -16.81 -31.29 -15.77
N GLY A 387 -16.33 -32.09 -16.74
CA GLY A 387 -17.19 -32.77 -17.70
C GLY A 387 -17.85 -31.83 -18.72
N ASP A 388 -17.21 -30.69 -19.03
CA ASP A 388 -17.70 -29.71 -20.00
C ASP A 388 -17.19 -30.04 -21.42
N GLU A 389 -17.81 -31.05 -22.02
CA GLU A 389 -17.43 -31.58 -23.33
C GLU A 389 -17.50 -30.52 -24.44
N ALA A 390 -18.50 -29.64 -24.41
CA ALA A 390 -18.74 -28.68 -25.48
C ALA A 390 -17.63 -27.62 -25.55
N ASN A 391 -17.26 -27.05 -24.41
CA ASN A 391 -16.19 -26.06 -24.34
C ASN A 391 -14.81 -26.70 -24.52
N TRP A 392 -14.61 -27.91 -23.99
CA TRP A 392 -13.37 -28.66 -24.20
C TRP A 392 -13.14 -28.99 -25.69
N ALA A 393 -14.17 -29.44 -26.39
CA ALA A 393 -14.12 -29.75 -27.81
C ALA A 393 -13.73 -28.52 -28.65
N ALA A 394 -14.15 -27.32 -28.23
CA ALA A 394 -13.81 -26.07 -28.91
C ALA A 394 -12.32 -25.69 -28.82
N LEU A 395 -11.53 -26.32 -27.94
CA LEU A 395 -10.08 -26.12 -27.82
C LEU A 395 -9.25 -27.10 -28.68
N ASN A 396 -9.90 -28.09 -29.32
CA ASN A 396 -9.25 -29.15 -30.06
C ASN A 396 -9.55 -29.08 -31.57
N ASP A 397 -8.59 -29.46 -32.40
CA ASP A 397 -8.77 -29.56 -33.85
C ASP A 397 -9.33 -30.92 -34.24
N PHE A 398 -10.66 -31.02 -34.31
CA PHE A 398 -11.36 -32.25 -34.74
C PHE A 398 -11.53 -32.37 -36.26
N THR A 399 -10.80 -31.58 -37.06
CA THR A 399 -10.77 -31.82 -38.51
C THR A 399 -10.03 -33.12 -38.86
N ASP A 400 -9.15 -33.59 -37.98
CA ASP A 400 -8.47 -34.88 -38.07
C ASP A 400 -9.14 -35.93 -37.14
N PRO A 401 -9.67 -37.05 -37.70
CA PRO A 401 -10.30 -38.11 -36.91
C PRO A 401 -9.37 -38.75 -35.86
N ASP A 402 -8.06 -38.80 -36.11
CA ASP A 402 -7.10 -39.40 -35.18
C ASP A 402 -6.86 -38.48 -33.98
N VAL A 403 -6.84 -37.16 -34.20
CA VAL A 403 -6.80 -36.16 -33.12
C VAL A 403 -8.06 -36.26 -32.29
N MET A 404 -9.23 -36.29 -32.93
CA MET A 404 -10.50 -36.46 -32.23
C MET A 404 -10.50 -37.71 -31.35
N ALA A 405 -10.11 -38.88 -31.88
CA ALA A 405 -10.08 -40.12 -31.12
C ALA A 405 -9.16 -40.05 -29.89
N ARG A 406 -7.93 -39.51 -30.04
CA ARG A 406 -6.97 -39.34 -28.93
C ARG A 406 -7.44 -38.33 -27.90
N SER A 407 -8.01 -37.21 -28.33
CA SER A 407 -8.57 -36.20 -27.45
C SER A 407 -9.71 -36.79 -26.60
N TYR A 408 -10.64 -37.55 -27.19
CA TYR A 408 -11.68 -38.23 -26.41
C TYR A 408 -11.14 -39.32 -25.48
N GLU A 409 -10.07 -40.02 -25.84
CA GLU A 409 -9.41 -40.95 -24.92
C GLU A 409 -8.91 -40.22 -23.66
N ARG A 410 -8.27 -39.05 -23.83
CA ARG A 410 -7.84 -38.21 -22.71
C ARG A 410 -9.01 -37.67 -21.89
N TYR A 411 -10.04 -37.15 -22.56
CA TYR A 411 -11.24 -36.64 -21.89
C TYR A 411 -11.89 -37.71 -21.02
N ASN A 412 -12.05 -38.93 -21.56
CA ASN A 412 -12.64 -40.05 -20.84
C ASN A 412 -11.70 -40.62 -19.75
N ALA A 413 -10.39 -40.44 -19.87
CA ALA A 413 -9.44 -40.82 -18.82
C ALA A 413 -9.58 -39.94 -17.57
N ASN A 414 -10.10 -38.71 -17.71
CA ASN A 414 -10.35 -37.75 -16.62
C ASN A 414 -9.15 -37.63 -15.67
N LEU A 415 -7.98 -37.35 -16.25
CA LEU A 415 -6.75 -37.16 -15.49
C LEU A 415 -6.86 -35.88 -14.64
N PRO A 416 -6.25 -35.84 -13.45
CA PRO A 416 -6.23 -34.64 -12.63
C PRO A 416 -5.54 -33.49 -13.38
N PRO A 417 -6.01 -32.23 -13.20
CA PRO A 417 -5.37 -31.09 -13.83
C PRO A 417 -3.88 -30.98 -13.54
N GLN A 418 -3.10 -30.64 -14.55
CA GLN A 418 -1.67 -30.44 -14.45
C GLN A 418 -1.29 -28.98 -14.68
N ASN A 419 -0.16 -28.55 -14.10
CA ASN A 419 0.41 -27.25 -14.44
C ASN A 419 1.20 -27.36 -15.75
N TYR A 420 0.86 -26.50 -16.69
CA TYR A 420 1.51 -26.40 -18.00
C TYR A 420 2.24 -25.07 -18.13
N MET A 421 3.48 -25.12 -18.61
CA MET A 421 4.23 -23.93 -19.00
C MET A 421 4.89 -24.16 -20.36
N VAL A 422 4.43 -23.41 -21.36
CA VAL A 422 5.04 -23.41 -22.69
C VAL A 422 6.28 -22.52 -22.67
N THR A 423 7.45 -23.09 -22.95
CA THR A 423 8.73 -22.38 -22.88
C THR A 423 9.23 -21.92 -24.25
N GLU A 424 8.94 -22.70 -25.29
CA GLU A 424 9.39 -22.47 -26.66
C GLU A 424 8.29 -22.83 -27.67
N LEU A 425 8.23 -22.07 -28.76
CA LEU A 425 7.37 -22.32 -29.91
C LEU A 425 8.23 -22.51 -31.15
N GLN A 426 7.98 -23.60 -31.87
CA GLN A 426 8.63 -23.88 -33.15
C GLN A 426 7.58 -23.77 -34.26
N PRO A 427 7.54 -22.65 -35.02
CA PRO A 427 6.62 -22.49 -36.13
C PRO A 427 6.86 -23.52 -37.22
N GLN A 428 5.77 -24.08 -37.73
CA GLN A 428 5.72 -25.10 -38.76
C GLN A 428 4.55 -24.82 -39.73
N THR A 429 4.48 -25.60 -40.79
CA THR A 429 3.37 -25.54 -41.75
C THR A 429 2.94 -26.96 -42.04
N SER A 430 1.65 -27.21 -41.91
CA SER A 430 1.06 -28.52 -42.19
C SER A 430 1.22 -28.90 -43.67
N GLU A 431 0.99 -30.17 -44.00
CA GLU A 431 0.94 -30.61 -45.40
C GLU A 431 -0.15 -29.90 -46.23
N THR A 432 -1.19 -29.40 -45.57
CA THR A 432 -2.29 -28.64 -46.19
C THR A 432 -1.99 -27.15 -46.30
N GLY A 433 -0.83 -26.69 -45.86
CA GLY A 433 -0.43 -25.28 -45.86
C GLY A 433 -0.98 -24.48 -44.67
N ALA A 434 -1.61 -25.14 -43.68
CA ALA A 434 -2.11 -24.48 -42.49
C ALA A 434 -0.94 -24.15 -41.52
N PRO A 435 -0.94 -22.97 -40.88
CA PRO A 435 0.06 -22.62 -39.88
C PRO A 435 -0.04 -23.55 -38.65
N GLU A 436 1.10 -24.08 -38.22
CA GLU A 436 1.21 -24.94 -37.03
C GLU A 436 2.33 -24.42 -36.11
N VAL A 437 2.22 -24.67 -34.81
CA VAL A 437 3.30 -24.44 -33.85
C VAL A 437 3.49 -25.67 -33.00
N LEU A 438 4.72 -26.18 -32.94
CA LEU A 438 5.10 -27.20 -31.99
C LEU A 438 5.54 -26.51 -30.69
N ALA A 439 4.74 -26.65 -29.65
CA ALA A 439 5.03 -26.10 -28.33
C ALA A 439 5.86 -27.10 -27.50
N ILE A 440 6.96 -26.61 -26.93
CA ILE A 440 7.71 -27.34 -25.90
C ILE A 440 7.12 -26.94 -24.55
N VAL A 441 6.57 -27.92 -23.84
CA VAL A 441 5.77 -27.70 -22.63
C VAL A 441 6.40 -28.43 -21.46
N TYR A 442 6.60 -27.72 -20.36
CA TYR A 442 6.91 -28.34 -19.08
C TYR A 442 5.64 -28.63 -18.31
N VAL A 443 5.52 -29.88 -17.85
CA VAL A 443 4.33 -30.41 -17.19
C VAL A 443 4.72 -30.98 -15.84
N GLY A 444 4.09 -30.50 -14.77
CA GLY A 444 4.29 -31.03 -13.42
C GLY A 444 4.21 -30.00 -12.31
N GLU A 445 4.46 -30.45 -11.08
CA GLU A 445 4.40 -29.65 -9.85
C GLU A 445 5.73 -29.74 -9.08
N ASP A 446 5.95 -28.80 -8.14
CA ASP A 446 7.03 -28.85 -7.16
C ASP A 446 8.45 -29.07 -7.74
N ASN A 447 8.74 -28.43 -8.87
CA ASN A 447 10.01 -28.53 -9.60
C ASN A 447 10.29 -29.91 -10.24
N VAL A 448 9.29 -30.80 -10.34
CA VAL A 448 9.38 -32.04 -11.10
C VAL A 448 8.64 -31.85 -12.42
N PHE A 449 9.38 -31.42 -13.45
CA PHE A 449 8.81 -31.15 -14.77
C PHE A 449 9.18 -32.24 -15.77
N GLN A 450 8.20 -32.69 -16.54
CA GLN A 450 8.41 -33.50 -17.74
C GLN A 450 8.26 -32.61 -18.97
N GLU A 451 9.20 -32.73 -19.91
CA GLU A 451 9.07 -32.09 -21.21
C GLU A 451 8.09 -32.88 -22.08
N GLN A 452 7.10 -32.17 -22.60
CA GLN A 452 6.16 -32.68 -23.59
C GLN A 452 6.19 -31.79 -24.83
N ARG A 453 5.81 -32.37 -25.96
CA ARG A 453 5.69 -31.67 -27.24
C ARG A 453 4.24 -31.73 -27.67
N ILE A 454 3.62 -30.57 -27.81
CA ILE A 454 2.20 -30.45 -28.16
C ILE A 454 2.10 -29.60 -29.42
N LEU A 455 1.47 -30.15 -30.46
CA LEU A 455 1.23 -29.44 -31.70
C LEU A 455 -0.08 -28.64 -31.58
N PHE A 456 -0.03 -27.38 -32.00
CA PHE A 456 -1.21 -26.55 -32.21
C PHE A 456 -1.33 -26.16 -33.67
N ARG A 457 -2.54 -26.11 -34.19
CA ARG A 457 -2.86 -25.65 -35.55
C ARG A 457 -3.73 -24.41 -35.50
N LEU A 458 -3.42 -23.43 -36.34
CA LEU A 458 -4.23 -22.22 -36.47
C LEU A 458 -5.40 -22.50 -37.43
N VAL A 459 -6.62 -22.54 -36.91
CA VAL A 459 -7.84 -22.74 -37.68
C VAL A 459 -8.76 -21.54 -37.44
N ASN A 460 -9.11 -20.82 -38.51
CA ASN A 460 -9.91 -19.59 -38.44
C ASN A 460 -9.36 -18.58 -37.41
N ASN A 461 -8.04 -18.35 -37.41
CA ASN A 461 -7.34 -17.48 -36.45
C ASN A 461 -7.44 -17.94 -34.97
N ILE A 462 -7.74 -19.20 -34.70
CA ILE A 462 -7.79 -19.78 -33.36
C ILE A 462 -6.77 -20.93 -33.27
N TRP A 463 -5.90 -20.91 -32.26
CA TRP A 463 -4.93 -21.98 -32.02
C TRP A 463 -5.60 -23.18 -31.33
N LEU A 464 -5.83 -24.25 -32.08
CA LEU A 464 -6.45 -25.47 -31.60
C LEU A 464 -5.40 -26.57 -31.39
N ARG A 465 -5.58 -27.39 -30.35
CA ARG A 465 -4.69 -28.52 -30.09
C ARG A 465 -4.85 -29.57 -31.20
N ALA A 466 -3.74 -30.00 -31.79
CA ALA A 466 -3.67 -30.93 -32.91
C ALA A 466 -2.89 -32.23 -32.62
N SER A 467 -2.29 -32.39 -31.43
CA SER A 467 -1.65 -33.65 -31.02
C SER A 467 -1.61 -33.88 -29.52
#